data_AF-A0AAW8AVS2-F1
#
_entry.id   AF-A0AAW8AVS2-F1
#
_cell.length_a   1.000
_cell.length_b   1.000
_cell.length_c   1.000
_cell.angle_alpha   90.00
_cell.angle_beta   90.00
_cell.angle_gamma   90.00
#
_symmetry.space_group_name_H-M   'P 1'
#
loop_
_entity.id
_entity.type
_entity.pdbx_description
1 polymer ?
#
loop_
_entity_poly.entity_id
_entity_poly.type
_entity_poly.pdbx_seq_one_letter_code
_entity_poly.pdbx_strand_id
1 'polypeptide(L)'
;MVYVALQVLLCPVTPQLNIDLQKINELAYLNVNNLSKSHAKITEVIVLDDKNNQLMKKDFVQYILSGNKIKFELGELKENGDLKLKIKVEDHEGYLEFPVKA
;
A
#
# COMPACT_ATOMS: atom_id res chain seq x y z
N MET A 1 44.32 -11.82 -9.96
CA MET A 1 43.34 -11.51 -8.88
C MET A 1 42.00 -11.32 -9.55
N VAL A 2 41.06 -12.24 -9.36
CA VAL A 2 39.72 -12.15 -9.95
C VAL A 2 38.80 -11.56 -8.89
N TYR A 3 38.29 -10.35 -9.15
CA TYR A 3 37.21 -9.78 -8.35
C TYR A 3 35.92 -10.48 -8.76
N VAL A 4 35.39 -11.34 -7.88
CA VAL A 4 34.01 -11.84 -8.02
C VAL A 4 33.13 -10.82 -7.32
N ALA A 5 32.42 -10.01 -8.11
CA ALA A 5 31.34 -9.19 -7.59
C ALA A 5 30.22 -10.13 -7.14
N LEU A 6 30.10 -10.32 -5.82
CA LEU A 6 28.96 -10.97 -5.21
C LEU A 6 27.77 -10.03 -5.37
N GLN A 7 27.08 -10.11 -6.51
CA GLN A 7 25.72 -9.59 -6.62
C GLN A 7 24.89 -10.42 -5.63
N VAL A 8 24.69 -9.87 -4.44
CA VAL A 8 23.63 -10.32 -3.55
C VAL A 8 22.34 -10.04 -4.31
N LEU A 9 21.79 -11.10 -4.90
CA LEU A 9 20.44 -11.10 -5.44
C LEU A 9 19.52 -10.87 -4.23
N LEU A 10 19.30 -9.61 -3.86
CA LEU A 10 18.23 -9.22 -2.96
C LEU A 10 16.95 -9.57 -3.70
N CYS A 11 16.44 -10.79 -3.50
CA CYS A 11 15.08 -11.12 -3.88
C CYS A 11 14.20 -10.03 -3.25
N PRO A 12 13.47 -9.21 -4.03
CA PRO A 12 12.59 -8.22 -3.46
C PRO A 12 11.59 -8.97 -2.59
N VAL A 13 11.77 -8.88 -1.28
CA VAL A 13 10.87 -9.52 -0.33
C VAL A 13 9.57 -8.77 -0.45
N THR A 14 8.54 -9.41 -1.00
CA THR A 14 7.22 -8.78 -1.13
C THR A 14 6.82 -8.21 0.22
N PRO A 15 6.54 -6.89 0.30
CA PRO A 15 6.16 -6.26 1.56
C PRO A 15 4.95 -6.99 2.14
N GLN A 16 5.07 -7.47 3.38
CA GLN A 16 3.94 -8.07 4.09
C GLN A 16 3.15 -6.94 4.75
N LEU A 17 2.24 -6.34 3.98
CA LEU A 17 1.35 -5.30 4.46
C LEU A 17 -0.03 -5.90 4.78
N ASN A 18 -0.54 -5.56 5.95
CA ASN A 18 -1.95 -5.73 6.28
C ASN A 18 -2.63 -4.37 6.22
N ILE A 19 -3.74 -4.29 5.50
CA ILE A 19 -4.39 -3.05 5.08
C ILE A 19 -5.85 -3.06 5.53
N ASP A 20 -6.32 -1.92 6.04
CA ASP A 20 -7.72 -1.69 6.41
C ASP A 20 -8.13 -0.28 6.00
N LEU A 21 -9.29 -0.15 5.35
CA LEU A 21 -9.86 1.12 4.91
C LEU A 21 -11.00 1.49 5.87
N GLN A 22 -10.92 2.68 6.47
CA GLN A 22 -11.94 3.16 7.39
C GLN A 22 -12.57 4.43 6.84
N LYS A 23 -13.90 4.45 6.76
CA LYS A 23 -14.67 5.65 6.43
C LYS A 23 -15.22 6.29 7.71
N ILE A 24 -14.97 7.59 7.91
CA ILE A 24 -15.49 8.39 9.02
C ILE A 24 -16.02 9.70 8.43
N ASN A 25 -17.34 9.94 8.52
CA ASN A 25 -18.00 11.15 8.01
C ASN A 25 -17.55 11.52 6.59
N GLU A 26 -17.69 10.59 5.65
CA GLU A 26 -17.26 10.69 4.25
C GLU A 26 -15.74 10.74 3.99
N LEU A 27 -14.89 10.83 5.00
CA LEU A 27 -13.43 10.77 4.83
C LEU A 27 -12.92 9.34 4.97
N ALA A 28 -12.15 8.89 3.97
CA ALA A 28 -11.45 7.62 3.96
C ALA A 28 -10.06 7.74 4.59
N TYR A 29 -9.76 6.83 5.50
CA TYR A 29 -8.47 6.67 6.13
C TYR A 29 -7.91 5.29 5.86
N LEU A 30 -6.66 5.23 5.42
CA LEU A 30 -5.95 3.98 5.20
C LEU A 30 -5.11 3.65 6.43
N ASN A 31 -5.39 2.50 7.03
CA ASN A 31 -4.55 1.88 8.04
C ASN A 31 -3.61 0.88 7.36
N VAL A 32 -2.32 1.02 7.60
CA VAL A 32 -1.30 0.12 7.06
C VAL A 32 -0.49 -0.43 8.22
N ASN A 33 -0.38 -1.75 8.30
CA ASN A 33 0.49 -2.45 9.24
C ASN A 33 1.56 -3.22 8.47
N ASN A 34 2.83 -2.92 8.72
CA ASN A 34 3.94 -3.61 8.10
C ASN A 34 4.40 -4.76 8.99
N LEU A 35 4.02 -5.98 8.61
CA LEU A 35 4.36 -7.22 9.30
C LEU A 35 5.72 -7.79 8.87
N SER A 36 6.35 -7.20 7.84
CA SER A 36 7.65 -7.66 7.34
C SER A 36 8.80 -7.23 8.26
N LYS A 37 9.97 -7.85 8.06
CA LYS A 37 11.23 -7.52 8.76
C LYS A 37 11.97 -6.31 8.15
N SER A 38 11.42 -5.71 7.10
CA SER A 38 12.00 -4.55 6.40
C SER A 38 11.01 -3.37 6.43
N HIS A 39 11.50 -2.17 6.12
CA HIS A 39 10.60 -1.04 5.90
C HIS A 39 9.90 -1.17 4.53
N ALA A 40 8.81 -0.44 4.34
CA ALA A 40 8.18 -0.24 3.04
C ALA A 40 7.98 1.25 2.78
N LYS A 41 8.10 1.65 1.51
CA LYS A 41 7.84 3.03 1.06
C LYS A 41 6.68 3.03 0.09
N ILE A 42 5.53 3.49 0.56
CA ILE A 42 4.34 3.68 -0.26
C ILE A 42 4.52 4.99 -1.04
N THR A 43 4.23 4.94 -2.34
CA THR A 43 4.36 6.08 -3.25
C THR A 43 3.03 6.49 -3.90
N GLU A 44 2.07 5.56 -3.95
CA GLU A 44 0.76 5.78 -4.56
C GLU A 44 -0.27 4.83 -3.95
N VAL A 45 -1.51 5.33 -3.78
CA VAL A 45 -2.68 4.54 -3.42
C VAL A 45 -3.82 4.88 -4.39
N ILE A 46 -4.47 3.84 -4.92
CA ILE A 46 -5.67 3.95 -5.75
C ILE A 46 -6.80 3.18 -5.06
N VAL A 47 -7.98 3.79 -4.93
CA VAL A 47 -9.21 3.09 -4.52
C VAL A 47 -10.08 2.89 -5.76
N LEU A 48 -10.55 1.67 -5.93
CA LEU A 48 -11.43 1.24 -7.01
C LEU A 48 -12.72 0.67 -6.43
N ASP A 49 -13.82 0.77 -7.19
CA ASP A 49 -15.04 0.01 -6.94
C ASP A 49 -14.91 -1.46 -7.37
N ASP A 50 -15.97 -2.23 -7.16
CA ASP A 50 -16.10 -3.64 -7.54
C ASP A 50 -16.00 -3.89 -9.07
N LYS A 51 -16.26 -2.86 -9.88
CA LYS A 51 -16.15 -2.86 -11.34
C LYS A 51 -14.78 -2.39 -11.83
N ASN A 52 -13.84 -2.10 -10.92
CA ASN A 52 -12.52 -1.53 -11.18
C ASN A 52 -12.54 -0.09 -11.73
N ASN A 53 -13.61 0.67 -11.52
CA ASN A 53 -13.61 2.11 -11.78
C ASN A 53 -12.82 2.81 -10.68
N GLN A 54 -12.01 3.79 -11.06
CA GLN A 54 -11.24 4.57 -10.10
C GLN A 54 -12.14 5.57 -9.36
N LEU A 55 -12.22 5.41 -8.04
CA LEU A 55 -12.92 6.32 -7.15
C LEU A 55 -11.98 7.43 -6.67
N MET A 56 -10.74 7.06 -6.32
CA MET A 56 -9.73 8.02 -5.93
C MET A 56 -8.32 7.53 -6.25
N LYS A 57 -7.41 8.48 -6.43
CA LYS A 57 -5.97 8.25 -6.53
C LYS A 57 -5.26 9.30 -5.70
N LYS A 58 -4.25 8.87 -4.93
CA LYS A 58 -3.39 9.74 -4.14
C LYS A 58 -1.94 9.36 -4.34
N ASP A 59 -1.17 10.30 -4.87
CA ASP A 59 0.28 10.23 -4.97
C ASP A 59 0.89 10.90 -3.73
N PHE A 60 1.66 10.14 -2.94
CA PHE A 60 2.30 10.62 -1.72
C PHE A 60 3.40 9.67 -1.29
N VAL A 61 4.42 10.18 -0.60
CA VAL A 61 5.51 9.35 -0.09
C VAL A 61 5.30 9.10 1.40
N GLN A 62 5.15 7.83 1.77
CA GLN A 62 5.02 7.44 3.17
C GLN A 62 5.87 6.21 3.48
N TYR A 63 6.73 6.36 4.48
CA TYR A 63 7.53 5.28 5.02
C TYR A 63 6.80 4.58 6.16
N ILE A 64 6.87 3.26 6.18
CA ILE A 64 6.41 2.42 7.29
C ILE A 64 7.52 1.47 7.72
N LEU A 65 7.99 1.66 8.95
CA LEU A 65 9.04 0.82 9.54
C LEU A 65 8.53 -0.59 9.79
N SER A 66 9.44 -1.55 9.88
CA SER A 66 9.13 -2.94 10.24
C SER A 66 8.37 -3.01 11.57
N GLY A 67 7.32 -3.83 11.64
CA GLY A 67 6.52 -4.06 12.84
C GLY A 67 5.65 -2.88 13.27
N ASN A 68 5.59 -1.80 12.48
CA ASN A 68 4.83 -0.60 12.84
C ASN A 68 3.52 -0.50 12.06
N LYS A 69 2.58 0.24 12.64
CA LYS A 69 1.30 0.62 12.04
C LYS A 69 1.24 2.12 11.84
N ILE A 70 0.70 2.56 10.71
CA ILE A 70 0.40 3.96 10.42
C ILE A 70 -1.06 4.10 9.98
N LYS A 71 -1.58 5.33 10.09
CA LYS A 71 -2.88 5.74 9.57
C LYS A 71 -2.70 7.07 8.85
N PHE A 72 -3.25 7.19 7.65
CA PHE A 72 -3.27 8.45 6.91
C PHE A 72 -4.58 8.63 6.15
N GLU A 73 -4.96 9.89 5.95
CA GLU A 73 -6.17 10.25 5.21
C GLU A 73 -5.94 10.11 3.71
N LEU A 74 -6.87 9.47 3.01
CA LEU A 74 -6.88 9.41 1.55
C LEU A 74 -7.64 10.60 0.97
N GLY A 75 -8.78 10.95 1.57
CA GLY A 75 -9.65 12.05 1.15
C GLY A 75 -11.12 11.63 1.26
N GLU A 76 -12.00 12.38 0.61
CA GLU A 76 -13.43 12.04 0.56
C GLU A 76 -13.68 10.77 -0.26
N LEU A 77 -14.56 9.89 0.23
CA LEU A 77 -15.02 8.67 -0.42
C LEU A 77 -16.52 8.56 -0.23
N LYS A 78 -17.30 8.74 -1.31
CA LYS A 78 -18.76 8.78 -1.25
C LYS A 78 -19.37 7.39 -1.26
N GLU A 79 -18.69 6.47 -1.90
CA GLU A 79 -19.10 5.09 -2.09
C GLU A 79 -18.89 4.29 -0.80
N ASN A 80 -19.78 3.31 -0.58
CA ASN A 80 -19.69 2.33 0.51
C ASN A 80 -19.70 0.93 -0.11
N GLY A 81 -19.28 -0.09 0.64
CA GLY A 81 -19.36 -1.48 0.23
C GLY A 81 -18.01 -2.10 -0.17
N ASP A 82 -18.05 -3.07 -1.09
CA ASP A 82 -16.87 -3.81 -1.51
C ASP A 82 -16.01 -2.96 -2.45
N LEU A 83 -14.77 -2.71 -2.04
CA LEU A 83 -13.81 -1.88 -2.76
C LEU A 83 -12.50 -2.65 -2.96
N LYS A 84 -11.66 -2.13 -3.84
CA LYS A 84 -10.31 -2.64 -4.08
C LYS A 84 -9.29 -1.52 -3.94
N LEU A 85 -8.24 -1.76 -3.16
CA LEU A 85 -7.07 -0.91 -3.07
C LEU A 85 -5.96 -1.42 -3.98
N LYS A 86 -5.32 -0.52 -4.70
CA LYS A 86 -4.01 -0.76 -5.32
C LYS A 86 -2.99 0.15 -4.68
N ILE A 87 -1.91 -0.43 -4.16
CA ILE A 87 -0.85 0.30 -3.46
C ILE A 87 0.47 0.09 -4.18
N LYS A 88 1.14 1.19 -4.55
CA LYS A 88 2.48 1.16 -5.14
C LYS A 88 3.53 1.30 -4.05
N VAL A 89 4.49 0.37 -4.05
CA VAL A 89 5.64 0.37 -3.14
C VAL A 89 6.91 0.47 -3.99
N GLU A 90 7.85 1.35 -3.63
CA GLU A 90 9.03 1.69 -4.46
C GLU A 90 9.84 0.47 -4.92
N ASP A 91 10.11 -0.46 -4.02
CA ASP A 91 10.92 -1.66 -4.30
C ASP A 91 10.07 -2.89 -4.70
N HIS A 92 8.81 -2.67 -5.09
CA HIS A 92 7.92 -3.73 -5.56
C HIS A 92 7.50 -3.48 -7.00
N GLU A 93 7.62 -4.50 -7.84
CA GLU A 93 7.16 -4.42 -9.22
C GLU A 93 5.63 -4.46 -9.28
N GLY A 94 5.03 -3.41 -9.85
CA GLY A 94 3.58 -3.32 -9.99
C GLY A 94 2.86 -2.82 -8.74
N TYR A 95 1.58 -3.19 -8.62
CA TYR A 95 0.73 -2.80 -7.50
C TYR A 95 0.43 -4.01 -6.62
N LEU A 96 0.48 -3.80 -5.30
CA LEU A 96 -0.14 -4.70 -4.35
C LEU A 96 -1.65 -4.43 -4.36
N GLU A 97 -2.46 -5.47 -4.57
CA GLU A 97 -3.91 -5.37 -4.62
C GLU A 97 -4.55 -5.95 -3.36
N PHE A 98 -5.46 -5.20 -2.73
CA PHE A 98 -6.15 -5.61 -1.52
C PHE A 98 -7.66 -5.43 -1.67
N PRO A 99 -8.48 -6.48 -1.53
CA PRO A 99 -9.90 -6.30 -1.34
C PRO A 99 -10.15 -5.68 0.04
N VAL A 100 -10.99 -4.65 0.10
CA VAL A 100 -11.36 -3.97 1.34
C VAL A 100 -12.85 -3.65 1.35
N LYS A 101 -13.38 -3.28 2.52
CA LYS A 101 -14.76 -2.81 2.66
C LYS A 101 -14.73 -1.41 3.27
N ALA A 102 -15.59 -0.52 2.76
CA ALA A 102 -15.82 0.82 3.31
C ALA A 102 -17.16 0.91 4.04
#